data_AF-A0A960ABN7-F1
#
_entry.id   AF-A0A960ABN7-F1
#
_cell.length_a   1.000
_cell.length_b   1.000
_cell.length_c   1.000
_cell.angle_alpha   90.00
_cell.angle_beta   90.00
_cell.angle_gamma   90.00
#
_symmetry.space_group_name_H-M   'P 1'
#
loop_
_entity.id
_entity.type
_entity.pdbx_description
1 polymer ?
#
loop_
_entity_poly.entity_id
_entity_poly.type
_entity_poly.pdbx_seq_one_letter_code
_entity_poly.pdbx_strand_id
1 'polypeptide(L)'
;ACIWALAIGTALSAAFIMAANSWMQHPVGYELDPTTGRPVLTSIWALFTNPVFVWGYAHVLLASLLTGGMLMLAVSAWHLRRGSSPAAFLRTAKLSLVVLLPTSVLVLMVGSHLGVVETTYQPMKVAAMEAQWDTCSPCSFSAAQTGGWTSSDQEANKIIEIPHLLSILATGSFDGEVTGLNELQAQYEKEYGPGDYIPNLPIQYWSMRVMAYLASVVPLLVLWGLWLWRRGRLERSRAFLTVATWSVLAPFVMNTAGWLLTENGRQPWIVQGLLLTEDGNSPSVSAGEVATTLVMFWVIYLVLGWVWVFLMRRYARRGLDEVGDGPGIGGPTSPSDAEPAVLTY
;
A
#
# COMPACT_ATOMS: atom_id res chain seq x y z
N ALA A 1 -0.97 -23.68 16.76
CA ALA A 1 -0.46 -24.17 15.45
C ALA A 1 -1.28 -23.64 14.27
N CYS A 2 -2.60 -23.86 14.22
CA CYS A 2 -3.43 -23.51 13.05
C CYS A 2 -3.37 -22.02 12.64
N ILE A 3 -3.45 -21.08 13.59
CA ILE A 3 -3.39 -19.64 13.27
C ILE A 3 -2.04 -19.21 12.70
N TRP A 4 -0.95 -19.86 13.14
CA TRP A 4 0.39 -19.61 12.61
C TRP A 4 0.55 -20.16 11.20
N ALA A 5 0.01 -21.35 10.94
CA ALA A 5 0.00 -21.91 9.58
C ALA A 5 -0.78 -21.02 8.61
N LEU A 6 -1.93 -20.48 9.02
CA LEU A 6 -2.69 -19.50 8.24
C LEU A 6 -1.86 -18.24 7.94
N ALA A 7 -1.23 -17.64 8.97
CA ALA A 7 -0.44 -16.44 8.80
C ALA A 7 0.76 -16.64 7.85
N ILE A 8 1.47 -17.77 8.00
CA ILE A 8 2.58 -18.15 7.13
C ILE A 8 2.09 -18.39 5.70
N GLY A 9 0.97 -19.11 5.53
CA GLY A 9 0.36 -19.35 4.22
C GLY A 9 -0.02 -18.06 3.49
N THR A 10 -0.61 -17.09 4.21
CA THR A 10 -0.92 -15.76 3.67
C THR A 10 0.33 -15.01 3.24
N ALA A 11 1.39 -15.03 4.07
CA ALA A 11 2.66 -14.38 3.74
C ALA A 11 3.31 -15.03 2.50
N LEU A 12 3.35 -16.37 2.44
CA LEU A 12 3.87 -17.09 1.28
C LEU A 12 3.07 -16.80 0.01
N SER A 13 1.74 -16.76 0.10
CA SER A 13 0.90 -16.37 -1.04
C SER A 13 1.24 -14.97 -1.56
N ALA A 14 1.43 -14.01 -0.64
CA ALA A 14 1.87 -12.67 -1.00
C ALA A 14 3.26 -12.68 -1.65
N ALA A 15 4.19 -13.51 -1.18
CA ALA A 15 5.53 -13.61 -1.76
C ALA A 15 5.50 -14.02 -3.24
N PHE A 16 4.73 -15.04 -3.61
CA PHE A 16 4.67 -15.48 -5.02
C PHE A 16 4.03 -14.44 -5.94
N ILE A 17 2.96 -13.78 -5.49
CA ILE A 17 2.30 -12.74 -6.29
C ILE A 17 3.18 -11.49 -6.40
N MET A 18 3.87 -11.12 -5.32
CA MET A 18 4.83 -10.01 -5.34
C MET A 18 6.05 -10.33 -6.21
N ALA A 19 6.52 -11.57 -6.24
CA ALA A 19 7.61 -11.97 -7.14
C ALA A 19 7.22 -11.80 -8.61
N ALA A 20 5.99 -12.19 -8.98
CA ALA A 20 5.48 -11.97 -10.33
C ALA A 20 5.37 -10.47 -10.67
N ASN A 21 4.77 -9.68 -9.78
CA ASN A 21 4.64 -8.23 -9.98
C ASN A 21 6.02 -7.54 -10.09
N SER A 22 6.94 -7.89 -9.20
CA SER A 22 8.28 -7.28 -9.18
C SER A 22 9.11 -7.68 -10.40
N TRP A 23 8.89 -8.87 -10.96
CA TRP A 23 9.47 -9.26 -12.24
C TRP A 23 8.90 -8.42 -13.39
N MET A 24 7.61 -8.06 -13.37
CA MET A 24 7.05 -7.14 -14.36
C MET A 24 7.67 -5.74 -14.27
N GLN A 25 8.04 -5.31 -13.06
CA GLN A 25 8.72 -4.03 -12.82
C GLN A 25 10.21 -4.08 -13.23
N HIS A 26 10.92 -5.12 -12.84
CA HIS A 26 12.33 -5.31 -13.19
C HIS A 26 12.55 -6.76 -13.63
N PRO A 27 12.45 -7.05 -14.95
CA PRO A 27 12.60 -8.39 -15.47
C PRO A 27 14.02 -8.92 -15.26
N VAL A 28 14.14 -10.08 -14.61
CA VAL A 28 15.42 -10.76 -14.34
C VAL A 28 15.28 -12.26 -14.52
N GLY A 29 16.39 -12.97 -14.70
CA GLY A 29 16.40 -14.43 -14.79
C GLY A 29 15.64 -15.00 -15.99
N TYR A 30 15.68 -14.29 -17.12
CA TYR A 30 15.08 -14.72 -18.38
C TYR A 30 16.06 -14.54 -19.55
N GLU A 31 15.82 -15.28 -20.63
CA GLU A 31 16.44 -15.09 -21.95
C GLU A 31 15.32 -14.99 -22.99
N LEU A 32 15.54 -14.21 -24.05
CA LEU A 32 14.60 -14.17 -25.17
C LEU A 32 14.87 -15.36 -26.09
N ASP A 33 13.85 -16.18 -26.32
CA ASP A 33 13.92 -17.26 -27.31
C ASP A 33 14.19 -16.67 -28.71
N PRO A 34 15.30 -17.04 -29.38
CA PRO A 34 15.64 -16.51 -30.69
C PRO A 34 14.59 -16.78 -31.78
N THR A 35 13.76 -17.79 -31.59
CA THR A 35 12.75 -18.22 -32.58
C THR A 35 11.42 -17.49 -32.37
N THR A 36 10.99 -17.37 -31.12
CA THR A 36 9.66 -16.84 -30.78
C THR A 36 9.68 -15.42 -30.25
N GLY A 37 10.86 -14.89 -29.87
CA GLY A 37 11.03 -13.59 -29.22
C GLY A 37 10.45 -13.53 -27.80
N ARG A 38 10.05 -14.67 -27.23
CA ARG A 38 9.38 -14.72 -25.92
C ARG A 38 10.40 -14.85 -24.78
N PRO A 39 10.16 -14.21 -23.62
CA PRO A 39 10.97 -14.42 -22.44
C PRO A 39 10.77 -15.85 -21.91
N VAL A 40 11.88 -16.59 -21.79
CA VAL A 40 11.96 -17.93 -21.22
C VAL A 40 12.75 -17.86 -19.92
N LEU A 41 12.19 -18.46 -18.86
CA LEU A 41 12.80 -18.44 -17.53
C LEU A 41 14.11 -19.24 -17.52
N THR A 42 15.19 -18.61 -17.08
CA THR A 42 16.51 -19.24 -16.89
C THR A 42 16.80 -19.51 -15.41
N SER A 43 16.30 -18.68 -14.50
CA SER A 43 16.50 -18.86 -13.06
C SER A 43 15.32 -18.36 -12.23
N ILE A 44 14.62 -19.30 -11.58
CA ILE A 44 13.56 -18.95 -10.63
C ILE A 44 14.11 -18.23 -9.38
N TRP A 45 15.35 -18.53 -8.98
CA TRP A 45 15.96 -17.90 -7.81
C TRP A 45 16.23 -16.41 -8.03
N ALA A 46 16.51 -16.02 -9.28
CA ALA A 46 16.70 -14.61 -9.63
C ALA A 46 15.45 -13.76 -9.32
N LEU A 47 14.25 -14.34 -9.40
CA LEU A 47 13.00 -13.64 -9.07
C LEU A 47 12.92 -13.35 -7.55
N PHE A 48 13.36 -14.29 -6.71
CA PHE A 48 13.33 -14.13 -5.25
C PHE A 48 14.49 -13.31 -4.69
N THR A 49 15.56 -13.12 -5.46
CA THR A 49 16.67 -12.21 -5.12
C THR A 49 16.57 -10.85 -5.81
N ASN A 50 15.51 -10.62 -6.60
CA ASN A 50 15.27 -9.34 -7.25
C ASN A 50 15.10 -8.25 -6.17
N PRO A 51 15.90 -7.16 -6.18
CA PRO A 51 15.82 -6.13 -5.14
C PRO A 51 14.46 -5.45 -5.08
N VAL A 52 13.77 -5.29 -6.22
CA VAL A 52 12.39 -4.78 -6.27
C VAL A 52 11.43 -5.72 -5.54
N PHE A 53 11.61 -7.04 -5.70
CA PHE A 53 10.84 -8.03 -4.95
C PHE A 53 11.12 -7.99 -3.46
N VAL A 54 12.39 -8.01 -3.05
CA VAL A 54 12.78 -8.11 -1.64
C VAL A 54 12.19 -6.94 -0.85
N TRP A 55 12.36 -5.71 -1.35
CA TRP A 55 11.89 -4.52 -0.68
C TRP A 55 10.39 -4.28 -0.88
N GLY A 56 9.85 -4.56 -2.07
CA GLY A 56 8.41 -4.48 -2.35
C GLY A 56 7.59 -5.45 -1.50
N TYR A 57 8.04 -6.70 -1.38
CA TYR A 57 7.39 -7.70 -0.52
C TYR A 57 7.45 -7.33 0.96
N ALA A 58 8.61 -6.87 1.45
CA ALA A 58 8.74 -6.38 2.81
C ALA A 58 7.79 -5.19 3.07
N HIS A 59 7.68 -4.27 2.11
CA HIS A 59 6.78 -3.12 2.20
C HIS A 59 5.32 -3.56 2.28
N VAL A 60 4.89 -4.46 1.39
CA VAL A 60 3.50 -4.98 1.35
C VAL A 60 3.15 -5.75 2.62
N LEU A 61 4.05 -6.56 3.16
CA LEU A 61 3.83 -7.24 4.44
C LEU A 61 3.62 -6.23 5.58
N LEU A 62 4.47 -5.21 5.69
CA LEU A 62 4.35 -4.18 6.72
C LEU A 62 3.09 -3.33 6.55
N ALA A 63 2.74 -2.96 5.32
CA ALA A 63 1.50 -2.26 5.00
C ALA A 63 0.25 -3.08 5.37
N SER A 64 0.28 -4.40 5.16
CA SER A 64 -0.80 -5.31 5.56
C SER A 64 -0.96 -5.40 7.09
N LEU A 65 0.16 -5.47 7.82
CA LEU A 65 0.17 -5.45 9.29
C LEU A 65 -0.34 -4.12 9.83
N LEU A 66 0.06 -3.00 9.21
CA LEU A 66 -0.44 -1.66 9.55
C LEU A 66 -1.95 -1.58 9.35
N THR A 67 -2.44 -2.08 8.21
CA THR A 67 -3.87 -2.12 7.89
C THR A 67 -4.66 -2.91 8.94
N GLY A 68 -4.21 -4.11 9.30
CA GLY A 68 -4.83 -4.93 10.34
C GLY A 68 -4.80 -4.28 11.72
N GLY A 69 -3.65 -3.70 12.11
CA GLY A 69 -3.49 -3.00 13.38
C GLY A 69 -4.42 -1.78 13.50
N MET A 70 -4.56 -1.00 12.42
CA MET A 70 -5.45 0.15 12.36
C MET A 70 -6.93 -0.24 12.42
N LEU A 71 -7.32 -1.32 11.73
CA LEU A 71 -8.67 -1.86 11.84
C LEU A 71 -8.99 -2.29 13.28
N MET A 72 -8.06 -3.01 13.92
CA MET A 72 -8.23 -3.43 15.32
C MET A 72 -8.31 -2.23 16.27
N LEU A 73 -7.53 -1.18 16.03
CA LEU A 73 -7.58 0.05 16.81
C LEU A 73 -8.93 0.77 16.63
N ALA A 74 -9.42 0.86 15.40
CA ALA A 74 -10.67 1.55 15.08
C ALA A 74 -11.89 0.86 15.69
N VAL A 75 -11.98 -0.46 15.58
CA VAL A 75 -13.05 -1.25 16.22
C VAL A 75 -13.00 -1.12 17.74
N SER A 76 -11.80 -1.20 18.32
CA SER A 76 -11.62 -1.04 19.77
C SER A 76 -12.03 0.37 20.23
N ALA A 77 -11.64 1.39 19.49
CA ALA A 77 -11.99 2.78 19.79
C ALA A 77 -13.50 3.04 19.70
N TRP A 78 -14.17 2.44 18.71
CA TRP A 78 -15.63 2.52 18.57
C TRP A 78 -16.35 1.95 19.80
N HIS A 79 -15.94 0.76 20.28
CA HIS A 79 -16.55 0.12 21.44
C HIS A 79 -16.24 0.82 22.75
N LEU A 80 -15.01 1.30 22.93
CA LEU A 80 -14.64 2.12 24.10
C LEU A 80 -15.49 3.40 24.19
N ARG A 81 -15.84 4.03 23.05
CA ARG A 81 -16.76 5.19 23.04
C ARG A 81 -18.18 4.84 23.44
N ARG A 82 -18.65 3.63 23.12
CA ARG A 82 -19.98 3.15 23.47
C ARG A 82 -20.06 2.58 24.89
N GLY A 83 -18.92 2.34 25.54
CA GLY A 83 -18.87 1.66 26.83
C GLY A 83 -19.18 0.16 26.75
N SER A 84 -19.11 -0.46 25.57
CA SER A 84 -19.34 -1.89 25.39
C SER A 84 -18.08 -2.66 25.80
N SER A 85 -18.19 -3.59 26.76
CA SER A 85 -17.11 -4.48 27.21
C SER A 85 -15.73 -3.78 27.34
N PRO A 86 -15.62 -2.66 28.07
CA PRO A 86 -14.49 -1.73 27.99
C PRO A 86 -13.15 -2.37 28.36
N ALA A 87 -13.14 -3.34 29.28
CA ALA A 87 -11.92 -4.05 29.66
C ALA A 87 -11.32 -4.84 28.49
N ALA A 88 -12.14 -5.51 27.68
CA ALA A 88 -11.70 -6.29 26.52
C ALA A 88 -11.16 -5.36 25.42
N PHE A 89 -11.94 -4.34 25.05
CA PHE A 89 -11.53 -3.42 23.98
C PHE A 89 -10.38 -2.49 24.38
N LEU A 90 -10.17 -2.25 25.67
CA LEU A 90 -8.96 -1.56 26.14
C LEU A 90 -7.71 -2.43 25.94
N ARG A 91 -7.80 -3.74 26.15
CA ARG A 91 -6.68 -4.68 25.90
C ARG A 91 -6.33 -4.72 24.41
N THR A 92 -7.32 -4.87 23.54
CA THR A 92 -7.09 -4.90 22.09
C THR A 92 -6.61 -3.56 21.55
N ALA A 93 -7.12 -2.43 22.06
CA ALA A 93 -6.59 -1.10 21.71
C ALA A 93 -5.11 -0.94 22.08
N LYS A 94 -4.71 -1.40 23.29
CA LYS A 94 -3.30 -1.37 23.72
C LYS A 94 -2.44 -2.26 22.84
N LEU A 95 -2.90 -3.49 22.54
CA LEU A 95 -2.20 -4.40 21.63
C LEU A 95 -2.02 -3.77 20.24
N SER A 96 -3.06 -3.14 19.68
CA SER A 96 -2.96 -2.42 18.41
C SER A 96 -1.89 -1.35 18.45
N LEU A 97 -1.84 -0.53 19.49
CA LEU A 97 -0.85 0.55 19.62
C LEU A 97 0.58 0.00 19.72
N VAL A 98 0.76 -1.12 20.43
CA VAL A 98 2.07 -1.79 20.57
C VAL A 98 2.54 -2.37 19.24
N VAL A 99 1.66 -2.93 18.43
CA VAL A 99 1.99 -3.47 17.10
C VAL A 99 2.20 -2.34 16.09
N LEU A 100 1.31 -1.34 16.07
CA LEU A 100 1.34 -0.26 15.10
C LEU A 100 2.58 0.62 15.22
N LEU A 101 3.14 0.81 16.42
CA LEU A 101 4.33 1.66 16.58
C LEU A 101 5.52 1.15 15.76
N PRO A 102 6.06 -0.07 16.00
CA PRO A 102 7.16 -0.59 15.19
C PRO A 102 6.76 -0.77 13.73
N THR A 103 5.54 -1.25 13.42
CA THR A 103 5.12 -1.46 12.03
C THR A 103 5.06 -0.15 11.23
N SER A 104 4.54 0.94 11.81
CA SER A 104 4.47 2.25 11.15
C SER A 104 5.84 2.90 10.92
N VAL A 105 6.79 2.69 11.82
CA VAL A 105 8.17 3.15 11.61
C VAL A 105 8.87 2.30 10.55
N LEU A 106 8.76 0.97 10.65
CA LEU A 106 9.39 0.05 9.71
C LEU A 106 8.85 0.23 8.29
N VAL A 107 7.54 0.42 8.09
CA VAL A 107 6.98 0.61 6.75
C VAL A 107 7.48 1.89 6.08
N LEU A 108 7.70 2.96 6.85
CA LEU A 108 8.28 4.21 6.36
C LEU A 108 9.75 4.02 5.96
N MET A 109 10.53 3.33 6.80
CA MET A 109 11.94 3.04 6.50
C MET A 109 12.10 2.14 5.27
N VAL A 110 11.34 1.05 5.22
CA VAL A 110 11.32 0.11 4.09
C VAL A 110 10.82 0.81 2.82
N GLY A 111 9.81 1.67 2.93
CA GLY A 111 9.31 2.48 1.81
C GLY A 111 10.34 3.47 1.28
N SER A 112 11.05 4.17 2.17
CA SER A 112 12.14 5.07 1.77
C SER A 112 13.25 4.32 1.04
N HIS A 113 13.64 3.14 1.52
CA HIS A 113 14.66 2.34 0.85
C HIS A 113 14.15 1.75 -0.48
N LEU A 114 12.88 1.32 -0.53
CA LEU A 114 12.25 0.91 -1.79
C LEU A 114 12.26 2.06 -2.81
N GLY A 115 12.06 3.31 -2.37
CA GLY A 115 12.21 4.49 -3.23
C GLY A 115 13.60 4.57 -3.86
N VAL A 116 14.67 4.36 -3.09
CA VAL A 116 16.06 4.33 -3.62
C VAL A 116 16.28 3.19 -4.62
N VAL A 117 15.72 2.01 -4.34
CA VAL A 117 15.77 0.87 -5.26
C VAL A 117 15.03 1.21 -6.56
N GLU A 118 13.85 1.80 -6.48
CA GLU A 118 13.08 2.23 -7.66
C GLU A 118 13.79 3.35 -8.43
N THR A 119 14.53 4.26 -7.79
CA THR A 119 15.37 5.25 -8.51
C THR A 119 16.40 4.56 -9.40
N THR A 120 16.93 3.43 -8.94
CA THR A 120 17.96 2.67 -9.67
C THR A 120 17.37 1.88 -10.84
N TYR A 121 16.23 1.21 -10.63
CA TYR A 121 15.67 0.26 -11.60
C TYR A 121 14.52 0.84 -12.44
N GLN A 122 13.84 1.88 -11.95
CA GLN A 122 12.74 2.59 -12.60
C GLN A 122 12.80 4.11 -12.37
N PRO A 123 13.86 4.78 -12.84
CA PRO A 123 14.04 6.22 -12.64
C PRO A 123 12.87 7.04 -13.22
N MET A 124 12.24 6.59 -14.30
CA MET A 124 11.06 7.24 -14.89
C MET A 124 9.90 7.37 -13.89
N LYS A 125 9.64 6.32 -13.10
CA LYS A 125 8.61 6.34 -12.05
C LYS A 125 8.93 7.36 -10.97
N VAL A 126 10.19 7.41 -10.52
CA VAL A 126 10.65 8.33 -9.47
C VAL A 126 10.61 9.79 -9.94
N ALA A 127 11.04 10.06 -11.16
CA ALA A 127 10.95 11.40 -11.73
C ALA A 127 9.49 11.83 -11.94
N ALA A 128 8.63 10.92 -12.42
CA ALA A 128 7.21 11.21 -12.63
C ALA A 128 6.45 11.41 -11.34
N MET A 129 6.78 10.67 -10.26
CA MET A 129 6.15 10.91 -8.98
C MET A 129 6.51 12.28 -8.43
N GLU A 130 7.63 12.92 -8.77
CA GLU A 130 7.91 14.30 -8.34
C GLU A 130 7.56 15.36 -9.38
N ALA A 131 7.09 14.95 -10.57
CA ALA A 131 6.97 15.80 -11.75
C ALA A 131 8.28 16.57 -12.05
N GLN A 132 9.41 15.86 -11.88
CA GLN A 132 10.75 16.40 -12.05
C GLN A 132 11.14 16.33 -13.53
N TRP A 133 10.94 17.41 -14.28
CA TRP A 133 11.21 17.46 -15.72
C TRP A 133 12.69 17.47 -16.06
N ASP A 134 13.47 18.26 -15.31
CA ASP A 134 14.89 18.46 -15.56
C ASP A 134 15.75 17.77 -14.49
N THR A 135 16.90 17.23 -14.90
CA THR A 135 17.87 16.61 -14.00
C THR A 135 18.38 17.63 -12.99
N CYS A 136 18.43 17.27 -11.71
CA CYS A 136 18.85 18.15 -10.62
C CYS A 136 19.86 17.48 -9.69
N SER A 137 20.71 18.30 -9.06
CA SER A 137 21.62 17.91 -7.97
C SER A 137 22.07 19.16 -7.22
N PRO A 138 21.61 19.42 -5.98
CA PRO A 138 20.59 18.67 -5.23
C PRO A 138 19.17 18.91 -5.77
N CYS A 139 18.25 18.01 -5.41
CA CYS A 139 16.84 18.05 -5.79
C CYS A 139 15.94 18.35 -4.59
N SER A 140 15.02 19.29 -4.78
CA SER A 140 13.95 19.60 -3.84
C SER A 140 12.82 18.57 -3.94
N PHE A 141 12.20 18.24 -2.81
CA PHE A 141 10.93 17.49 -2.80
C PHE A 141 9.76 18.43 -3.00
N SER A 142 8.87 18.11 -3.94
CA SER A 142 7.66 18.89 -4.19
C SER A 142 6.56 18.45 -3.22
N ALA A 143 6.34 19.22 -2.16
CA ALA A 143 5.29 18.92 -1.19
C ALA A 143 3.88 19.12 -1.79
N ALA A 144 3.68 20.20 -2.54
CA ALA A 144 2.45 20.40 -3.29
C ALA A 144 2.71 21.27 -4.50
N GLN A 145 2.19 20.87 -5.65
CA GLN A 145 2.27 21.65 -6.88
C GLN A 145 0.96 21.63 -7.66
N THR A 146 0.81 22.64 -8.51
CA THR A 146 -0.24 22.73 -9.52
C THR A 146 0.38 23.10 -10.86
N GLY A 147 0.00 22.41 -11.94
CA GLY A 147 0.67 22.56 -13.25
C GLY A 147 1.90 21.66 -13.36
N GLY A 148 2.58 21.69 -14.50
CA GLY A 148 3.75 20.83 -14.73
C GLY A 148 3.39 19.38 -15.04
N TRP A 149 2.19 19.12 -15.61
CA TRP A 149 1.64 17.77 -15.74
C TRP A 149 1.83 17.12 -17.11
N THR A 150 2.33 17.85 -18.11
CA THR A 150 2.42 17.34 -19.49
C THR A 150 3.69 17.82 -20.15
N SER A 151 4.14 17.13 -21.19
CA SER A 151 5.35 17.52 -21.92
C SER A 151 5.23 18.91 -22.58
N SER A 152 4.00 19.38 -22.83
CA SER A 152 3.69 20.73 -23.31
C SER A 152 3.56 21.79 -22.20
N ASP A 153 3.43 21.37 -20.94
CA ASP A 153 3.26 22.22 -19.76
C ASP A 153 4.14 21.64 -18.64
N GLN A 154 5.44 21.93 -18.71
CA GLN A 154 6.46 21.39 -17.80
C GLN A 154 6.63 22.24 -16.54
N GLU A 155 6.31 23.54 -16.62
CA GLU A 155 6.49 24.45 -15.48
C GLU A 155 5.33 24.34 -14.48
N ALA A 156 5.69 24.21 -13.19
CA ALA A 156 4.69 24.30 -12.13
C ALA A 156 4.20 25.74 -11.96
N ASN A 157 2.89 25.95 -11.98
CA ASN A 157 2.29 27.26 -11.72
C ASN A 157 2.50 27.73 -10.27
N LYS A 158 2.47 26.78 -9.33
CA LYS A 158 2.72 26.98 -7.91
C LYS A 158 3.36 25.71 -7.38
N ILE A 159 4.41 25.86 -6.59
CA ILE A 159 5.11 24.74 -5.97
C ILE A 159 5.52 25.10 -4.53
N ILE A 160 5.35 24.14 -3.63
CA ILE A 160 5.86 24.19 -2.26
C ILE A 160 6.96 23.14 -2.17
N GLU A 161 8.19 23.59 -2.00
CA GLU A 161 9.35 22.71 -2.00
C GLU A 161 9.96 22.55 -0.62
N ILE A 162 10.51 21.36 -0.36
CA ILE A 162 11.40 21.09 0.77
C ILE A 162 12.78 20.80 0.18
N PRO A 163 13.76 21.71 0.38
CA PRO A 163 15.09 21.58 -0.21
C PRO A 163 15.77 20.25 0.17
N HIS A 164 16.51 19.66 -0.77
CA HIS A 164 17.31 18.43 -0.62
C HIS A 164 16.54 17.14 -0.27
N LEU A 165 15.27 17.23 0.08
CA LEU A 165 14.53 16.06 0.57
C LEU A 165 14.36 15.02 -0.55
N LEU A 166 14.19 15.42 -1.81
CA LEU A 166 14.09 14.47 -2.91
C LEU A 166 15.42 13.73 -3.13
N SER A 167 16.56 14.43 -3.11
CA SER A 167 17.87 13.76 -3.16
C SER A 167 18.01 12.70 -2.07
N ILE A 168 17.67 13.03 -0.82
CA ILE A 168 17.75 12.06 0.28
C ILE A 168 16.81 10.86 0.05
N LEU A 169 15.57 11.10 -0.39
CA LEU A 169 14.59 10.04 -0.60
C LEU A 169 14.91 9.15 -1.81
N ALA A 170 15.48 9.73 -2.88
CA ALA A 170 15.75 9.04 -4.13
C ALA A 170 17.10 8.34 -4.15
N THR A 171 18.14 8.88 -3.51
CA THR A 171 19.50 8.32 -3.56
C THR A 171 20.08 7.95 -2.20
N GLY A 172 19.45 8.40 -1.10
CA GLY A 172 20.03 8.30 0.24
C GLY A 172 21.14 9.31 0.52
N SER A 173 21.41 10.26 -0.39
CA SER A 173 22.45 11.30 -0.23
C SER A 173 21.88 12.71 -0.30
N PHE A 174 22.53 13.65 0.39
CA PHE A 174 22.05 15.04 0.49
C PHE A 174 22.13 15.81 -0.85
N ASP A 175 23.11 15.47 -1.68
CA ASP A 175 23.38 16.05 -3.00
C ASP A 175 23.23 15.00 -4.10
N GLY A 176 22.33 14.03 -3.88
CA GLY A 176 22.00 13.01 -4.87
C GLY A 176 21.42 13.60 -6.14
N GLU A 177 21.93 13.14 -7.28
CA GLU A 177 21.36 13.47 -8.59
C GLU A 177 20.10 12.64 -8.84
N VAL A 178 19.04 13.30 -9.32
CA VAL A 178 17.84 12.63 -9.83
C VAL A 178 17.67 13.03 -11.28
N THR A 179 17.71 12.02 -12.17
CA THR A 179 17.52 12.21 -13.61
C THR A 179 16.09 12.66 -13.90
N GLY A 180 15.95 13.74 -14.67
CA GLY A 180 14.66 14.31 -15.03
C GLY A 180 13.95 13.56 -16.15
N LEU A 181 12.63 13.79 -16.27
CA LEU A 181 11.77 13.18 -17.29
C LEU A 181 12.24 13.44 -18.72
N ASN A 182 12.72 14.65 -19.03
CA ASN A 182 13.17 15.00 -20.37
C ASN A 182 14.35 14.12 -20.82
N GLU A 183 15.31 13.90 -19.92
CA GLU A 183 16.48 13.09 -20.19
C GLU A 183 16.11 11.60 -20.25
N LEU A 184 15.30 11.12 -19.31
CA LEU A 184 14.84 9.73 -19.29
C LEU A 184 14.00 9.37 -20.52
N GLN A 185 13.14 10.29 -20.98
CA GLN A 185 12.36 10.13 -22.19
C GLN A 185 13.27 9.99 -23.42
N ALA A 186 14.28 10.85 -23.55
CA ALA A 186 15.26 10.75 -24.63
C ALA A 186 16.08 9.44 -24.57
N GLN A 187 16.43 8.97 -23.37
CA GLN A 187 17.10 7.68 -23.17
C GLN A 187 16.21 6.52 -23.61
N TYR A 188 14.93 6.52 -23.22
CA TYR A 188 13.99 5.45 -23.56
C TYR A 188 13.63 5.46 -25.05
N GLU A 189 13.50 6.63 -25.69
CA GLU A 189 13.33 6.71 -27.15
C GLU A 189 14.50 6.10 -27.91
N LYS A 190 15.72 6.27 -27.39
CA LYS A 190 16.93 5.69 -27.99
C LYS A 190 16.99 4.17 -27.81
N GLU A 191 16.55 3.66 -26.67
CA GLU A 191 16.62 2.23 -26.34
C GLU A 191 15.46 1.43 -26.95
N TYR A 192 14.24 1.94 -26.87
CA TYR A 192 13.01 1.23 -27.21
C TYR A 192 12.36 1.73 -28.51
N GLY A 193 12.84 2.84 -29.08
CA GLY A 193 12.29 3.46 -30.28
C GLY A 193 11.34 4.62 -29.99
N PRO A 194 10.82 5.29 -31.04
CA PRO A 194 9.97 6.47 -30.87
C PRO A 194 8.66 6.13 -30.15
N GLY A 195 8.33 6.89 -29.11
CA GLY A 195 7.11 6.69 -28.31
C GLY A 195 7.11 7.61 -27.08
N ASP A 196 5.98 7.72 -26.39
CA ASP A 196 5.88 8.44 -25.11
C ASP A 196 5.95 7.43 -23.96
N TYR A 197 7.02 7.50 -23.17
CA TYR A 197 7.26 6.59 -22.06
C TYR A 197 7.01 7.21 -20.70
N ILE A 198 6.51 8.46 -20.65
CA ILE A 198 6.22 9.15 -19.41
C ILE A 198 4.87 8.65 -18.87
N PRO A 199 4.80 8.10 -17.64
CA PRO A 199 3.53 7.69 -17.05
C PRO A 199 2.65 8.90 -16.71
N ASN A 200 1.39 8.65 -16.33
CA ASN A 200 0.46 9.73 -16.02
C ASN A 200 0.90 10.53 -14.77
N LEU A 201 1.50 11.70 -15.01
CA LEU A 201 2.07 12.59 -13.99
C LEU A 201 1.10 12.93 -12.85
N PRO A 202 -0.15 13.39 -13.08
CA PRO A 202 -1.10 13.65 -12.00
C PRO A 202 -1.35 12.44 -11.11
N ILE A 203 -1.51 11.24 -11.69
CA ILE A 203 -1.72 10.01 -10.92
C ILE A 203 -0.47 9.70 -10.10
N GLN A 204 0.72 9.73 -10.69
CA GLN A 204 1.98 9.47 -9.99
C GLN A 204 2.20 10.46 -8.83
N TYR A 205 2.08 11.75 -9.13
CA TYR A 205 2.30 12.83 -8.19
C TYR A 205 1.38 12.71 -6.98
N TRP A 206 0.07 12.68 -7.18
CA TRP A 206 -0.88 12.67 -6.08
C TRP A 206 -0.90 11.33 -5.33
N SER A 207 -0.65 10.22 -6.02
CA SER A 207 -0.52 8.91 -5.36
C SER A 207 0.62 8.90 -4.35
N MET A 208 1.79 9.44 -4.73
CA MET A 208 2.92 9.56 -3.81
C MET A 208 2.59 10.42 -2.58
N ARG A 209 1.97 11.60 -2.75
CA ARG A 209 1.64 12.50 -1.61
C ARG A 209 0.61 11.86 -0.70
N VAL A 210 -0.48 11.32 -1.25
CA VAL A 210 -1.53 10.69 -0.46
C VAL A 210 -0.97 9.54 0.35
N MET A 211 -0.16 8.68 -0.26
CA MET A 211 0.49 7.56 0.42
C MET A 211 1.44 8.06 1.53
N ALA A 212 2.42 8.89 1.18
CA ALA A 212 3.46 9.35 2.11
C ALA A 212 2.90 10.18 3.27
N TYR A 213 1.93 11.05 3.01
CA TYR A 213 1.34 11.91 4.05
C TYR A 213 0.49 11.11 5.03
N LEU A 214 -0.35 10.21 4.53
CA LEU A 214 -1.12 9.34 5.41
C LEU A 214 -0.20 8.43 6.21
N ALA A 215 0.81 7.82 5.58
CA ALA A 215 1.80 7.00 6.27
C ALA A 215 2.54 7.78 7.36
N SER A 216 2.86 9.06 7.14
CA SER A 216 3.51 9.93 8.13
C SER A 216 2.60 10.34 9.29
N VAL A 217 1.28 10.42 9.07
CA VAL A 217 0.30 10.76 10.13
C VAL A 217 0.01 9.58 11.05
N VAL A 218 0.06 8.34 10.56
CA VAL A 218 -0.19 7.13 11.37
C VAL A 218 0.69 7.03 12.63
N PRO A 219 2.04 7.16 12.58
CA PRO A 219 2.85 7.10 13.78
C PRO A 219 2.51 8.20 14.78
N LEU A 220 2.10 9.40 14.31
CA LEU A 220 1.65 10.49 15.20
C LEU A 220 0.37 10.11 15.95
N LEU A 221 -0.59 9.48 15.26
CA LEU A 221 -1.80 8.95 15.89
C LEU A 221 -1.46 7.88 16.94
N VAL A 222 -0.52 6.98 16.62
CA VAL A 222 -0.08 5.92 17.54
C VAL A 222 0.60 6.52 18.77
N LEU A 223 1.51 7.48 18.58
CA LEU A 223 2.19 8.18 19.68
C LEU A 223 1.19 8.93 20.57
N TRP A 224 0.17 9.58 20.00
CA TRP A 224 -0.92 10.19 20.76
C TRP A 224 -1.67 9.17 21.62
N GLY A 225 -1.99 8.00 21.06
CA GLY A 225 -2.62 6.89 21.78
C GLY A 225 -1.76 6.34 22.91
N LEU A 226 -0.46 6.11 22.65
CA LEU A 226 0.50 5.64 23.65
C LEU A 226 0.69 6.66 24.78
N TRP A 227 0.74 7.95 24.45
CA TRP A 227 0.79 9.02 25.45
C TRP A 227 -0.46 9.02 26.34
N LEU A 228 -1.66 8.90 25.75
CA LEU A 228 -2.91 8.79 26.51
C LEU A 228 -2.96 7.54 27.37
N TRP A 229 -2.43 6.41 26.88
CA TRP A 229 -2.29 5.18 27.65
C TRP A 229 -1.41 5.40 28.87
N ARG A 230 -0.20 5.97 28.70
CA ARG A 230 0.71 6.27 29.83
C ARG A 230 0.08 7.21 30.86
N ARG A 231 -0.82 8.11 30.44
CA ARG A 231 -1.55 9.03 31.33
C ARG A 231 -2.82 8.43 31.95
N GLY A 232 -3.16 7.17 31.65
CA GLY A 232 -4.39 6.53 32.13
C GLY A 232 -5.67 7.15 31.57
N ARG A 233 -5.61 7.84 30.43
CA ARG A 233 -6.74 8.60 29.84
C ARG A 233 -7.24 8.06 28.50
N LEU A 234 -6.68 6.96 28.01
CA LEU A 234 -7.00 6.39 26.69
C LEU A 234 -8.50 6.15 26.50
N GLU A 235 -9.16 5.52 27.48
CA GLU A 235 -10.60 5.22 27.46
C GLU A 235 -11.50 6.47 27.60
N ARG A 236 -10.98 7.56 28.17
CA ARG A 236 -11.76 8.77 28.47
C ARG A 236 -11.67 9.82 27.37
N SER A 237 -10.65 9.75 26.51
CA SER A 237 -10.40 10.75 25.47
C SER A 237 -11.33 10.58 24.28
N ARG A 238 -12.48 11.27 24.29
CA ARG A 238 -13.44 11.24 23.18
C ARG A 238 -12.84 11.69 21.85
N ALA A 239 -11.90 12.65 21.89
CA ALA A 239 -11.21 13.13 20.70
C ALA A 239 -10.38 12.01 20.05
N PHE A 240 -9.49 11.38 20.82
CA PHE A 240 -8.66 10.28 20.31
C PHE A 240 -9.51 9.14 19.80
N LEU A 241 -10.50 8.69 20.58
CA LEU A 241 -11.31 7.55 20.17
C LEU A 241 -12.12 7.86 18.90
N THR A 242 -12.53 9.11 18.69
CA THR A 242 -13.22 9.51 17.46
C THR A 242 -12.29 9.45 16.25
N VAL A 243 -11.09 10.04 16.37
CA VAL A 243 -10.08 9.99 15.31
C VAL A 243 -9.66 8.55 15.01
N ALA A 244 -9.40 7.76 16.04
CA ALA A 244 -9.04 6.35 15.91
C ALA A 244 -10.16 5.51 15.27
N THR A 245 -11.44 5.83 15.49
CA THR A 245 -12.55 5.16 14.79
C THR A 245 -12.47 5.41 13.28
N TRP A 246 -12.27 6.67 12.88
CA TRP A 246 -12.26 7.07 11.47
C TRP A 246 -10.95 6.75 10.76
N SER A 247 -9.87 6.51 11.50
CA SER A 247 -8.57 6.16 10.94
C SER A 247 -8.59 4.86 10.13
N VAL A 248 -9.60 4.00 10.31
CA VAL A 248 -9.82 2.79 9.50
C VAL A 248 -9.83 3.06 7.98
N LEU A 249 -10.19 4.27 7.55
CA LEU A 249 -10.20 4.63 6.13
C LEU A 249 -8.80 4.86 5.56
N ALA A 250 -7.88 5.38 6.38
CA ALA A 250 -6.54 5.74 5.96
C ALA A 250 -5.75 4.59 5.30
N PRO A 251 -5.69 3.36 5.86
CA PRO A 251 -4.92 2.27 5.23
C PRO A 251 -5.47 1.89 3.85
N PHE A 252 -6.79 1.94 3.62
CA PHE A 252 -7.35 1.64 2.30
C PHE A 252 -6.97 2.71 1.27
N VAL A 253 -7.02 3.99 1.66
CA VAL A 253 -6.63 5.10 0.80
C VAL A 253 -5.13 5.06 0.50
N MET A 254 -4.27 4.85 1.51
CA MET A 254 -2.81 4.78 1.30
C MET A 254 -2.41 3.57 0.46
N ASN A 255 -3.03 2.40 0.66
CA ASN A 255 -2.73 1.21 -0.15
C ASN A 255 -3.18 1.41 -1.59
N THR A 256 -4.34 2.02 -1.82
CA THR A 256 -4.81 2.33 -3.18
C THR A 256 -3.84 3.29 -3.88
N ALA A 257 -3.42 4.34 -3.18
CA ALA A 257 -2.43 5.28 -3.70
C ALA A 257 -1.08 4.60 -3.98
N GLY A 258 -0.57 3.76 -3.07
CA GLY A 258 0.67 3.01 -3.28
C GLY A 258 0.61 2.06 -4.49
N TRP A 259 -0.50 1.33 -4.65
CA TRP A 259 -0.69 0.47 -5.82
C TRP A 259 -0.83 1.26 -7.13
N LEU A 260 -1.51 2.42 -7.11
CA LEU A 260 -1.56 3.30 -8.27
C LEU A 260 -0.16 3.83 -8.62
N LEU A 261 0.61 4.26 -7.63
CA LEU A 261 2.00 4.70 -7.82
C LEU A 261 2.84 3.59 -8.49
N THR A 262 2.78 2.36 -7.96
CA THR A 262 3.55 1.23 -8.48
C THR A 262 3.10 0.79 -9.87
N GLU A 263 1.79 0.65 -10.11
CA GLU A 263 1.26 0.05 -11.36
C GLU A 263 1.09 1.07 -12.47
N ASN A 264 0.54 2.26 -12.19
CA ASN A 264 0.45 3.31 -13.19
C ASN A 264 1.84 3.88 -13.51
N GLY A 265 2.79 3.82 -12.57
CA GLY A 265 4.16 4.30 -12.78
C GLY A 265 4.97 3.41 -13.73
N ARG A 266 4.49 2.19 -13.98
CA ARG A 266 5.05 1.28 -14.99
C ARG A 266 4.53 1.58 -16.39
N GLN A 267 3.44 2.33 -16.55
CA GLN A 267 2.94 2.70 -17.88
C GLN A 267 4.01 3.47 -18.66
N PRO A 268 4.16 3.22 -19.97
CA PRO A 268 3.28 2.44 -20.85
C PRO A 268 3.53 0.92 -20.86
N TRP A 269 4.34 0.38 -19.97
CA TRP A 269 4.74 -1.03 -19.97
C TRP A 269 3.78 -1.94 -19.19
N ILE A 270 3.50 -3.12 -19.74
CA ILE A 270 3.01 -4.27 -18.96
C ILE A 270 4.19 -4.93 -18.27
N VAL A 271 5.26 -5.19 -19.03
CA VAL A 271 6.53 -5.69 -18.54
C VAL A 271 7.60 -4.70 -18.99
N GLN A 272 8.28 -4.08 -18.03
CA GLN A 272 9.24 -3.00 -18.28
C GLN A 272 10.29 -3.42 -19.33
N GLY A 273 10.38 -2.64 -20.41
CA GLY A 273 11.34 -2.86 -21.49
C GLY A 273 11.09 -4.09 -22.38
N LEU A 274 9.99 -4.83 -22.17
CA LEU A 274 9.68 -6.06 -22.91
C LEU A 274 8.32 -6.05 -23.60
N LEU A 275 7.29 -5.50 -22.97
CA LEU A 275 5.92 -5.54 -23.50
C LEU A 275 5.19 -4.26 -23.17
N LEU A 276 4.81 -3.52 -24.21
CA LEU A 276 3.96 -2.33 -24.11
C LEU A 276 2.50 -2.72 -23.83
N THR A 277 1.77 -1.79 -23.20
CA THR A 277 0.35 -1.98 -22.87
C THR A 277 -0.52 -2.01 -24.12
N GLU A 278 -0.15 -1.28 -25.17
CA GLU A 278 -0.86 -1.30 -26.45
C GLU A 278 -0.79 -2.66 -27.15
N ASP A 279 0.34 -3.36 -27.02
CA ASP A 279 0.58 -4.68 -27.62
C ASP A 279 0.02 -5.84 -26.78
N GLY A 280 -0.39 -5.58 -25.55
CA GLY A 280 -0.87 -6.61 -24.62
C GLY A 280 -2.36 -6.94 -24.72
N ASN A 281 -3.10 -6.31 -25.64
CA ASN A 281 -4.52 -6.56 -25.80
C ASN A 281 -4.81 -7.87 -26.54
N SER A 282 -6.04 -8.39 -26.43
CA SER A 282 -6.49 -9.55 -27.21
C SER A 282 -7.18 -9.07 -28.49
N PRO A 283 -6.59 -9.24 -29.68
CA PRO A 283 -7.14 -8.66 -30.92
C PRO A 283 -8.49 -9.25 -31.34
N SER A 284 -8.82 -10.44 -30.84
CA SER A 284 -10.07 -11.15 -31.13
C SER A 284 -11.26 -10.67 -30.30
N VAL A 285 -11.04 -9.81 -29.28
CA VAL A 285 -12.10 -9.36 -28.37
C VAL A 285 -12.54 -7.96 -28.76
N SER A 286 -13.83 -7.80 -29.02
CA SER A 286 -14.41 -6.52 -29.40
C SER A 286 -14.51 -5.54 -28.23
N ALA A 287 -14.51 -4.24 -28.51
CA ALA A 287 -14.73 -3.21 -27.50
C ALA A 287 -16.08 -3.37 -26.76
N GLY A 288 -17.10 -3.91 -27.44
CA GLY A 288 -18.40 -4.21 -26.83
C GLY A 288 -18.34 -5.33 -25.79
N GLU A 289 -17.57 -6.39 -26.04
CA GLU A 289 -17.36 -7.48 -25.07
C GLU A 289 -16.58 -6.99 -23.85
N VAL A 290 -15.52 -6.20 -24.08
CA VAL A 290 -14.76 -5.58 -22.98
C VAL A 290 -15.66 -4.66 -22.15
N ALA A 291 -16.42 -3.77 -22.78
CA ALA A 291 -17.32 -2.85 -22.08
C ALA A 291 -18.40 -3.61 -21.28
N THR A 292 -18.99 -4.64 -21.87
CA THR A 292 -20.03 -5.45 -21.23
C THR A 292 -19.48 -6.19 -20.00
N THR A 293 -18.33 -6.84 -20.14
CA THR A 293 -17.69 -7.57 -19.03
C THR A 293 -17.20 -6.61 -17.94
N LEU A 294 -16.66 -5.45 -18.30
CA LEU A 294 -16.25 -4.41 -17.35
C LEU A 294 -17.44 -3.89 -16.53
N VAL A 295 -18.57 -3.57 -17.18
CA VAL A 295 -19.79 -3.14 -16.48
C VAL A 295 -20.30 -4.27 -15.58
N MET A 296 -20.28 -5.51 -16.06
CA MET A 296 -20.69 -6.67 -15.25
C MET A 296 -19.84 -6.82 -13.98
N PHE A 297 -18.50 -6.79 -14.11
CA PHE A 297 -17.60 -6.85 -12.97
C PHE A 297 -17.79 -5.66 -12.03
N TRP A 298 -17.97 -4.45 -12.58
CA TRP A 298 -18.21 -3.25 -11.78
C TRP A 298 -19.48 -3.38 -10.94
N VAL A 299 -20.60 -3.83 -11.52
CA VAL A 299 -21.86 -4.07 -10.80
C VAL A 299 -21.67 -5.15 -9.72
N ILE A 300 -21.04 -6.27 -10.05
CA ILE A 300 -20.78 -7.35 -9.09
C ILE A 300 -19.94 -6.85 -7.91
N TYR A 301 -18.84 -6.14 -8.18
CA TYR A 301 -17.95 -5.62 -7.14
C TYR A 301 -18.61 -4.53 -6.30
N LEU A 302 -19.50 -3.71 -6.86
CA LEU A 302 -20.30 -2.77 -6.08
C LEU A 302 -21.26 -3.48 -5.13
N VAL A 303 -21.96 -4.52 -5.60
CA VAL A 303 -22.88 -5.30 -4.75
C VAL A 303 -22.11 -6.01 -3.65
N LEU A 304 -21.02 -6.70 -3.98
CA LEU A 304 -20.18 -7.39 -3.00
C LEU A 304 -19.53 -6.42 -2.02
N GLY A 305 -19.04 -5.27 -2.48
CA GLY A 305 -18.49 -4.23 -1.64
C GLY A 305 -19.53 -3.66 -0.67
N TRP A 306 -20.75 -3.41 -1.15
CA TRP A 306 -21.86 -2.97 -0.31
C TRP A 306 -22.23 -4.00 0.75
N VAL A 307 -22.38 -5.29 0.36
CA VAL A 307 -22.63 -6.39 1.30
C VAL A 307 -21.52 -6.49 2.33
N TRP A 308 -20.26 -6.41 1.91
CA TRP A 308 -19.11 -6.45 2.80
C TRP A 308 -19.14 -5.30 3.81
N VAL A 309 -19.32 -4.05 3.38
CA VAL A 309 -19.41 -2.89 4.29
C VAL A 309 -20.61 -3.04 5.24
N PHE A 310 -21.75 -3.51 4.74
CA PHE A 310 -22.93 -3.76 5.55
C PHE A 310 -22.67 -4.80 6.63
N LEU A 311 -22.10 -5.96 6.28
CA LEU A 311 -21.78 -7.04 7.23
C LEU A 311 -20.69 -6.61 8.21
N MET A 312 -19.60 -6.00 7.73
CA MET A 312 -18.54 -5.48 8.59
C MET A 312 -19.08 -4.48 9.59
N ARG A 313 -19.90 -3.52 9.15
CA ARG A 313 -20.54 -2.55 10.04
C ARG A 313 -21.51 -3.23 11.02
N ARG A 314 -22.28 -4.23 10.56
CA ARG A 314 -23.24 -4.96 11.40
C ARG A 314 -22.53 -5.72 12.51
N TYR A 315 -21.50 -6.50 12.18
CA TYR A 315 -20.80 -7.34 13.16
C TYR A 315 -19.81 -6.56 14.02
N ALA A 316 -19.06 -5.61 13.45
CA ALA A 316 -18.11 -4.81 14.22
C ALA A 316 -18.79 -3.91 15.27
N ARG A 317 -20.09 -3.62 15.13
CA ARG A 317 -20.85 -2.81 16.09
C ARG A 317 -21.51 -3.59 17.22
N ARG A 318 -21.60 -4.92 17.10
CA ARG A 318 -22.18 -5.78 18.14
C ARG A 318 -21.22 -5.88 19.32
N GLY A 319 -21.77 -5.79 20.53
CA GLY A 319 -21.02 -6.00 21.76
C GLY A 319 -20.64 -7.48 21.90
N LEU A 320 -19.63 -7.78 22.73
CA LEU A 320 -19.27 -9.17 23.03
C LEU A 320 -20.44 -9.93 23.68
N ASP A 321 -21.24 -9.22 24.47
CA ASP A 321 -22.39 -9.78 25.19
C ASP A 321 -23.61 -10.05 24.28
N GLU A 322 -23.62 -9.50 23.06
CA GLU A 322 -24.67 -9.73 22.05
C GLU A 322 -24.36 -10.92 21.14
N VAL A 323 -23.13 -11.46 21.22
CA VAL A 323 -22.71 -12.66 20.52
C VAL A 323 -23.00 -13.83 21.46
N GLY A 324 -24.27 -14.26 21.53
CA GLY A 324 -24.57 -15.60 21.99
C GLY A 324 -23.81 -16.59 21.12
N ASP A 325 -23.08 -17.51 21.75
CA ASP A 325 -22.14 -18.47 21.16
C ASP A 325 -22.36 -18.68 19.65
N GLY A 326 -21.57 -17.97 18.85
CA GLY A 326 -21.54 -18.17 17.41
C GLY A 326 -21.11 -19.61 17.08
N PRO A 327 -21.38 -20.10 15.86
CA PRO A 327 -21.12 -21.49 15.50
C PRO A 327 -19.61 -21.76 15.48
N GLY A 328 -19.05 -22.18 16.61
CA GLY A 328 -17.62 -22.41 16.73
C GLY A 328 -17.07 -22.56 18.15
N ILE A 329 -17.78 -22.14 19.19
CA ILE A 329 -17.41 -22.44 20.57
C ILE A 329 -18.67 -22.92 21.28
N GLY A 330 -18.74 -24.21 21.60
CA GLY A 330 -19.81 -24.74 22.44
C GLY A 330 -19.71 -24.12 23.82
N GLY A 331 -20.60 -23.19 24.14
CA GLY A 331 -20.92 -22.84 25.52
C GLY A 331 -21.95 -23.80 26.10
N PRO A 332 -22.04 -23.90 27.44
CA PRO A 332 -22.84 -24.91 28.10
C PRO A 332 -24.33 -24.62 27.92
N THR A 333 -25.04 -25.61 27.42
CA THR A 333 -26.50 -25.65 27.43
C THR A 333 -26.99 -25.89 28.87
N SER A 334 -27.45 -24.82 29.55
CA SER A 334 -28.37 -24.82 30.72
C SER A 334 -27.88 -23.90 31.86
N PRO A 335 -28.77 -23.16 32.55
CA PRO A 335 -28.41 -22.33 33.71
C PRO A 335 -27.96 -23.12 34.95
N SER A 336 -27.88 -24.46 34.88
CA SER A 336 -27.50 -25.33 36.00
C SER A 336 -26.00 -25.55 36.16
N ASP A 337 -25.19 -25.24 35.15
CA ASP A 337 -23.78 -25.67 35.10
C ASP A 337 -22.82 -24.49 35.29
N ALA A 338 -23.18 -23.57 36.19
CA ALA A 338 -22.29 -22.50 36.63
C ALA A 338 -21.22 -23.06 37.58
N GLU A 339 -20.23 -23.77 37.05
CA GLU A 339 -18.94 -23.89 37.74
C GLU A 339 -18.14 -22.58 37.55
N PRO A 340 -17.52 -22.07 38.62
CA PRO A 340 -16.77 -20.83 38.56
C PRO A 340 -15.58 -21.02 37.62
N ALA A 341 -15.47 -20.13 36.63
CA ALA A 341 -14.39 -20.10 35.65
C ALA A 341 -13.02 -20.16 36.34
N VAL A 342 -12.38 -21.33 36.26
CA VAL A 342 -10.99 -21.50 36.68
C VAL A 342 -10.11 -20.84 35.62
N LEU A 343 -9.55 -19.68 35.99
CA LEU A 343 -8.46 -19.05 35.27
C LEU A 343 -7.20 -19.90 35.45
N THR A 344 -6.76 -20.59 34.41
CA THR A 344 -5.39 -21.14 34.36
C THR A 344 -4.48 -20.17 33.59
N TYR A 345 -3.40 -19.81 34.30
CA TYR A 345 -2.33 -18.82 34.08
C TYR A 345 -1.91 -18.47 32.66
#